data_AF-A0A932F4I5-F1
#
_entry.id   AF-A0A932F4I5-F1
#
_cell.length_a   1.000
_cell.length_b   1.000
_cell.length_c   1.000
_cell.angle_alpha   90.00
_cell.angle_beta   90.00
_cell.angle_gamma   90.00
#
_symmetry.space_group_name_H-M   'P 1'
#
loop_
_entity.id
_entity.type
_entity.pdbx_description
1 polymer ?
#
loop_
_entity_poly.entity_id
_entity_poly.type
_entity_poly.pdbx_seq_one_letter_code
_entity_poly.pdbx_strand_id
1 'polypeptide(L)'
;MAGIHITDIESAINWWREQRPSPDGISLCAEVQKLAEVYALMVYYRESECDEATMPKAAREAWLAWYGTTPDTPCIAICSTSQGDDLCKGCGRTFDEVQLWPEMSPAEKRATWRRITLENTAWRFNRYAERAREGVSKAPEAAATTDERPGSQGDKGSQDAT
;
A
#
# COMPACT_ATOMS: atom_id res chain seq x y z
N MET A 1 10.57 6.68 -14.20
CA MET A 1 9.99 5.82 -13.14
C MET A 1 8.68 6.46 -12.70
N ALA A 2 7.67 5.69 -12.33
CA ALA A 2 6.38 6.29 -11.93
C ALA A 2 6.53 7.04 -10.61
N GLY A 3 5.91 8.21 -10.54
CA GLY A 3 5.90 9.03 -9.34
C GLY A 3 4.82 8.60 -8.36
N ILE A 4 5.15 8.60 -7.07
CA ILE A 4 4.17 8.51 -5.98
C ILE A 4 3.57 9.90 -5.81
N HIS A 5 2.27 10.03 -6.10
CA HIS A 5 1.56 11.30 -6.03
C HIS A 5 1.36 11.76 -4.57
N ILE A 6 1.36 13.07 -4.35
CA ILE A 6 1.26 13.69 -3.01
C ILE A 6 0.05 13.19 -2.19
N THR A 7 -1.07 12.94 -2.85
CA THR A 7 -2.29 12.41 -2.21
C THR A 7 -2.12 11.01 -1.63
N ASP A 8 -1.21 10.21 -2.17
CA ASP A 8 -0.90 8.88 -1.62
C ASP A 8 -0.05 9.02 -0.35
N ILE A 9 0.84 10.02 -0.29
CA ILE A 9 1.58 10.35 0.93
C ILE A 9 0.61 10.84 2.01
N GLU A 10 -0.34 11.72 1.66
CA GLU A 10 -1.39 12.18 2.58
C GLU A 10 -2.25 11.02 3.10
N SER A 11 -2.64 10.10 2.21
CA SER A 11 -3.42 8.91 2.58
C SER A 11 -2.64 8.00 3.53
N ALA A 12 -1.35 7.77 3.25
CA ALA A 12 -0.48 6.97 4.13
C ALA A 12 -0.26 7.63 5.50
N ILE A 13 -0.10 8.96 5.55
CA ILE A 13 0.00 9.73 6.81
C ILE A 13 -1.28 9.56 7.62
N ASN A 14 -2.44 9.77 7.01
CA ASN A 14 -3.73 9.66 7.70
C ASN A 14 -3.97 8.25 8.23
N TRP A 15 -3.66 7.24 7.43
CA TRP A 15 -3.73 5.85 7.85
C TRP A 15 -2.85 5.57 9.08
N TRP A 16 -1.59 6.02 9.08
CA TRP A 16 -0.73 5.82 10.25
C TRP A 16 -1.18 6.57 11.49
N ARG A 17 -1.80 7.75 11.33
CA ARG A 17 -2.37 8.51 12.46
C ARG A 17 -3.56 7.78 13.09
N GLU A 18 -4.35 7.05 12.30
CA GLU A 18 -5.44 6.21 12.81
C GLU A 18 -4.90 4.97 13.52
N GLN A 19 -3.88 4.31 12.95
CA GLN A 19 -3.31 3.08 13.51
C GLN A 19 -2.48 3.32 14.78
N ARG A 20 -1.76 4.45 14.83
CA ARG A 20 -0.89 4.83 15.94
C ARG A 20 -1.13 6.30 16.28
N PRO A 21 -2.23 6.61 16.99
CA PRO A 21 -2.56 7.97 17.36
C PRO A 21 -1.52 8.56 18.30
N SER A 22 -1.41 9.87 18.27
CA SER A 22 -0.52 10.63 19.14
C SER A 22 -0.94 10.45 20.61
N PRO A 23 -0.05 10.04 21.51
CA PRO A 23 -0.40 9.82 22.92
C PRO A 23 -0.71 11.12 23.68
N ASP A 24 -0.14 12.24 23.23
CA ASP A 24 -0.25 13.57 23.83
C ASP A 24 -0.93 14.59 22.91
N GLY A 25 -1.38 14.16 21.73
CA GLY A 25 -1.98 15.02 20.70
C GLY A 25 -0.99 15.85 19.88
N ILE A 26 0.31 15.73 20.14
CA ILE A 26 1.38 16.52 19.49
C ILE A 26 2.44 15.60 18.86
N SER A 27 2.89 14.59 19.59
CA SER A 27 3.94 13.66 19.19
C SER A 27 3.46 12.71 18.09
N LEU A 28 4.19 12.69 16.97
CA LEU A 28 3.90 11.80 15.82
C LEU A 28 4.68 10.50 15.96
N CYS A 29 4.12 9.37 15.51
CA CYS A 29 4.87 8.12 15.39
C CYS A 29 5.95 8.22 14.30
N ALA A 30 6.95 7.33 14.35
CA ALA A 30 8.13 7.39 13.48
C ALA A 30 7.77 7.40 11.98
N GLU A 31 6.75 6.65 11.59
CA GLU A 31 6.28 6.48 10.22
C GLU A 31 5.64 7.76 9.69
N VAL A 32 4.79 8.40 10.51
CA VAL A 32 4.23 9.71 10.15
C VAL A 32 5.33 10.75 10.05
N GLN A 33 6.33 10.76 10.95
CA GLN A 33 7.45 11.70 10.85
C GLN A 33 8.19 11.53 9.51
N LYS A 34 8.48 10.29 9.10
CA LYS A 34 9.21 10.02 7.84
C LYS A 34 8.39 10.35 6.60
N LEU A 35 7.08 10.08 6.60
CA LEU A 35 6.21 10.49 5.50
C LEU A 35 6.03 12.02 5.45
N ALA A 36 5.96 12.68 6.62
CA ALA A 36 5.82 14.13 6.71
C ALA A 36 7.06 14.87 6.18
N GLU A 37 8.27 14.33 6.37
CA GLU A 37 9.50 14.85 5.76
C GLU A 37 9.39 14.85 4.22
N VAL A 38 8.95 13.74 3.62
CA VAL A 38 8.75 13.65 2.15
C VAL A 38 7.67 14.64 1.70
N TYR A 39 6.52 14.66 2.38
CA TYR A 39 5.44 15.60 2.08
C TYR A 39 5.90 17.06 2.12
N ALA A 40 6.66 17.44 3.15
CA ALA A 40 7.19 18.78 3.31
C ALA A 40 8.13 19.17 2.16
N LEU A 41 9.00 18.24 1.71
CA LEU A 41 9.87 18.47 0.56
C LEU A 41 9.07 18.65 -0.73
N MET A 42 8.05 17.81 -0.97
CA MET A 42 7.17 17.95 -2.14
C MET A 42 6.49 19.32 -2.17
N VAL A 43 5.94 19.76 -1.03
CA VAL A 43 5.32 21.09 -0.92
C VAL A 43 6.35 22.21 -1.12
N TYR A 44 7.53 22.09 -0.52
CA TYR A 44 8.60 23.09 -0.63
C TYR A 44 9.06 23.29 -2.08
N TYR A 45 9.30 22.18 -2.81
CA TYR A 45 9.71 22.21 -4.22
C TYR A 45 8.53 22.38 -5.19
N ARG A 46 7.29 22.37 -4.70
CA ARG A 46 6.04 22.43 -5.49
C ARG A 46 5.91 21.26 -6.47
N GLU A 47 6.34 20.09 -6.05
CA GLU A 47 6.24 18.84 -6.80
C GLU A 47 5.01 18.06 -6.35
N SER A 48 4.22 17.55 -7.31
CA SER A 48 3.06 16.70 -7.03
C SER A 48 3.41 15.22 -6.92
N GLU A 49 4.62 14.85 -7.33
CA GLU A 49 5.09 13.47 -7.42
C GLU A 49 6.49 13.37 -6.85
N CYS A 50 6.77 12.28 -6.15
CA CYS A 50 8.11 11.91 -5.71
C CYS A 50 8.48 10.55 -6.30
N ASP A 51 9.75 10.36 -6.61
CA ASP A 51 10.22 9.14 -7.26
C ASP A 51 10.28 7.96 -6.27
N GLU A 52 9.69 6.82 -6.65
CA GLU A 52 9.60 5.63 -5.79
C GLU A 52 10.97 5.05 -5.41
N ALA A 53 11.95 5.10 -6.32
CA ALA A 53 13.25 4.46 -6.11
C ALA A 53 14.18 5.30 -5.24
N THR A 54 14.09 6.62 -5.35
CA THR A 54 14.94 7.56 -4.61
C THR A 54 14.34 8.00 -3.27
N MET A 55 13.07 7.71 -3.02
CA MET A 55 12.42 7.97 -1.73
C MET A 55 13.22 7.35 -0.56
N PRO A 56 13.43 8.09 0.56
CA PRO A 56 14.10 7.54 1.74
C PRO A 56 13.47 6.23 2.20
N LYS A 57 14.30 5.22 2.47
CA LYS A 57 13.86 3.84 2.76
C LYS A 57 12.75 3.75 3.81
N ALA A 58 12.90 4.46 4.93
CA ALA A 58 11.91 4.45 6.02
C ALA A 58 10.55 5.04 5.61
N ALA A 59 10.55 6.11 4.81
CA ALA A 59 9.31 6.68 4.26
C ALA A 59 8.67 5.73 3.25
N ARG A 60 9.48 5.10 2.40
CA ARG A 60 9.00 4.10 1.42
C ARG A 60 8.39 2.89 2.11
N GLU A 61 9.00 2.37 3.17
CA GLU A 61 8.44 1.26 3.97
C GLU A 61 7.12 1.65 4.62
N ALA A 62 7.02 2.86 5.18
CA ALA A 62 5.78 3.38 5.75
C ALA A 62 4.66 3.55 4.70
N TRP A 63 5.00 3.99 3.49
CA TRP A 63 4.07 4.11 2.37
C TRP A 63 3.63 2.73 1.85
N LEU A 64 4.56 1.78 1.71
CA LEU A 64 4.26 0.40 1.29
C LEU A 64 3.33 -0.32 2.26
N ALA A 65 3.46 -0.05 3.56
CA ALA A 65 2.56 -0.58 4.58
C ALA A 65 1.11 -0.12 4.36
N TRP A 66 0.90 1.17 4.05
CA TRP A 66 -0.41 1.68 3.67
C TRP A 66 -0.87 1.10 2.32
N TYR A 67 0.00 1.06 1.30
CA TYR A 67 -0.31 0.51 -0.02
C TYR A 67 -0.86 -0.92 0.08
N GLY A 68 -0.27 -1.75 0.95
CA GLY A 68 -0.71 -3.12 1.21
C GLY A 68 -2.12 -3.26 1.80
N THR A 69 -2.74 -2.16 2.26
CA THR A 69 -4.14 -2.12 2.71
C THR A 69 -5.12 -1.79 1.59
N THR A 70 -4.62 -1.37 0.42
CA THR A 70 -5.46 -1.01 -0.73
C THR A 70 -5.79 -2.23 -1.58
N PRO A 71 -6.92 -2.23 -2.33
CA PRO A 71 -7.24 -3.34 -3.23
C PRO A 71 -6.15 -3.55 -4.30
N ASP A 72 -5.68 -4.78 -4.45
CA ASP A 72 -4.56 -5.11 -5.35
C ASP A 72 -4.88 -4.87 -6.84
N THR A 73 -6.13 -5.06 -7.27
CA THR A 73 -6.51 -4.86 -8.68
C THR A 73 -7.83 -4.13 -8.84
N PRO A 74 -7.95 -3.27 -9.88
CA PRO A 74 -9.20 -2.60 -10.15
C PRO A 74 -10.24 -3.44 -10.93
N CYS A 75 -9.94 -4.71 -11.20
CA CYS A 75 -10.75 -5.59 -12.03
C CYS A 75 -12.10 -5.96 -11.38
N ILE A 76 -13.14 -6.06 -12.21
CA ILE A 76 -14.49 -6.53 -11.80
C ILE A 76 -14.95 -7.76 -12.62
N ALA A 77 -13.98 -8.53 -13.12
CA ALA A 77 -14.19 -9.70 -13.98
C ALA A 77 -15.03 -9.42 -15.25
N ILE A 78 -14.95 -8.19 -15.76
CA ILE A 78 -15.53 -7.78 -17.04
C ILE A 78 -14.41 -7.13 -17.83
N CYS A 79 -14.06 -7.74 -18.97
CA CYS A 79 -12.99 -7.28 -19.84
C CYS A 79 -13.54 -6.96 -21.22
N SER A 80 -13.31 -5.73 -21.68
CA SER A 80 -13.66 -5.30 -23.03
C SER A 80 -12.44 -5.10 -23.92
N THR A 81 -11.23 -5.03 -23.35
CA THR A 81 -9.99 -4.97 -24.13
C THR A 81 -9.70 -6.29 -24.84
N SER A 82 -10.14 -7.43 -24.29
CA SER A 82 -10.12 -8.72 -25.01
C SER A 82 -11.04 -8.76 -26.23
N GLN A 83 -11.94 -7.78 -26.36
CA GLN A 83 -12.86 -7.63 -27.49
C GLN A 83 -12.43 -6.49 -28.44
N GLY A 84 -11.27 -5.87 -28.18
CA GLY A 84 -10.67 -4.85 -29.05
C GLY A 84 -10.81 -3.40 -28.60
N ASP A 85 -11.33 -3.11 -27.39
CA ASP A 85 -11.29 -1.75 -26.85
C ASP A 85 -9.88 -1.38 -26.32
N ASP A 86 -9.42 -0.15 -26.52
CA ASP A 86 -8.13 0.33 -25.97
C ASP A 86 -8.17 0.52 -24.43
N LEU A 87 -9.34 0.92 -23.91
CA LEU A 87 -9.62 1.08 -22.49
C LEU A 87 -10.70 0.08 -22.06
N CYS A 88 -10.43 -0.65 -20.98
CA CYS A 88 -11.38 -1.61 -20.44
C CYS A 88 -12.59 -0.88 -19.82
N LYS A 89 -13.77 -1.05 -20.42
CA LYS A 89 -15.03 -0.47 -19.92
C LYS A 89 -15.36 -0.92 -18.48
N GLY A 90 -14.90 -2.11 -18.08
CA GLY A 90 -15.10 -2.64 -16.74
C GLY A 90 -14.27 -1.91 -15.68
N CYS A 91 -12.95 -1.90 -15.82
CA CYS A 91 -12.01 -1.42 -14.79
C CYS A 91 -11.30 -0.09 -15.09
N GLY A 92 -11.37 0.43 -16.32
CA GLY A 92 -10.75 1.70 -16.73
C GLY A 92 -9.27 1.61 -17.11
N ARG A 93 -8.68 0.41 -17.03
CA ARG A 93 -7.27 0.19 -17.40
C ARG A 93 -7.07 0.15 -18.92
N THR A 94 -5.90 0.58 -19.38
CA THR A 94 -5.43 0.36 -20.76
C THR A 94 -5.15 -1.12 -21.00
N PHE A 95 -5.03 -1.53 -22.26
CA PHE A 95 -4.62 -2.89 -22.61
C PHE A 95 -3.28 -3.29 -21.96
N ASP A 96 -2.28 -2.41 -22.04
CA ASP A 96 -0.96 -2.65 -21.46
C ASP A 96 -1.01 -2.77 -19.93
N GLU A 97 -1.76 -1.88 -19.25
CA GLU A 97 -1.97 -1.96 -17.79
C GLU A 97 -2.72 -3.24 -17.38
N VAL A 98 -3.57 -3.80 -18.25
CA VAL A 98 -4.25 -5.08 -18.00
C VAL A 98 -3.25 -6.24 -18.11
N GLN A 99 -2.40 -6.25 -19.14
CA GLN A 99 -1.44 -7.33 -19.38
C GLN A 99 -0.28 -7.33 -18.40
N LEU A 100 0.31 -6.15 -18.17
CA LEU A 100 1.54 -5.98 -17.40
C LEU A 100 1.28 -5.76 -15.90
N TRP A 101 0.02 -5.80 -15.44
CA TRP A 101 -0.34 -5.55 -14.03
C TRP A 101 0.53 -6.29 -13.00
N PRO A 102 0.86 -7.59 -13.18
CA PRO A 102 1.69 -8.31 -12.21
C PRO A 102 3.13 -7.77 -12.12
N GLU A 103 3.64 -7.16 -13.19
CA GLU A 103 5.00 -6.65 -13.32
C GLU A 103 5.11 -5.17 -12.92
N MET A 104 3.98 -4.45 -12.90
CA MET A 104 3.93 -3.05 -12.51
C MET A 104 4.33 -2.86 -11.04
N SER A 105 5.18 -1.86 -10.81
CA SER A 105 5.55 -1.37 -9.49
C SER A 105 4.34 -0.83 -8.72
N PRO A 106 4.41 -0.78 -7.38
CA PRO A 106 3.40 -0.13 -6.55
C PRO A 106 3.06 1.30 -7.02
N ALA A 107 4.06 2.13 -7.39
CA ALA A 107 3.77 3.48 -7.85
C ALA A 107 3.02 3.50 -9.20
N GLU A 108 3.36 2.61 -10.15
CA GLU A 108 2.64 2.48 -11.43
C GLU A 108 1.19 2.03 -11.23
N LYS A 109 0.97 1.07 -10.33
CA LYS A 109 -0.38 0.61 -9.95
C LYS A 109 -1.18 1.75 -9.32
N ARG A 110 -0.56 2.54 -8.45
CA ARG A 110 -1.18 3.71 -7.82
C ARG A 110 -1.51 4.83 -8.80
N ALA A 111 -0.62 5.11 -9.75
CA ALA A 111 -0.88 6.05 -10.83
C ALA A 111 -2.11 5.63 -11.65
N THR A 112 -2.21 4.33 -11.98
CA THR A 112 -3.38 3.75 -12.65
C THR A 112 -4.64 3.93 -11.83
N TRP A 113 -4.62 3.55 -10.55
CA TRP A 113 -5.74 3.70 -9.62
C TRP A 113 -6.22 5.14 -9.50
N ARG A 114 -5.28 6.08 -9.36
CA ARG A 114 -5.57 7.52 -9.28
C ARG A 114 -6.26 7.99 -10.56
N ARG A 115 -5.70 7.66 -11.73
CA ARG A 115 -6.27 8.03 -13.04
C ARG A 115 -7.70 7.54 -13.19
N ILE A 116 -7.95 6.24 -13.03
CA ILE A 116 -9.29 5.67 -13.23
C ILE A 116 -10.30 6.21 -12.22
N THR A 117 -9.87 6.52 -11.00
CA THR A 117 -10.74 7.09 -9.95
C THR A 117 -11.13 8.53 -10.28
N LEU A 118 -10.21 9.33 -10.81
CA LEU A 118 -10.49 10.70 -11.23
C LEU A 118 -11.36 10.75 -12.49
N GLU A 119 -11.10 9.88 -13.46
CA GLU A 119 -11.90 9.80 -14.68
C GLU A 119 -13.33 9.32 -14.39
N ASN A 120 -13.48 8.35 -13.48
CA ASN A 120 -14.77 7.86 -12.99
C ASN A 120 -15.74 7.39 -14.11
N THR A 121 -15.20 6.96 -15.25
CA THR A 121 -15.97 6.57 -16.44
C THR A 121 -16.25 5.06 -16.49
N ALA A 122 -15.39 4.25 -15.89
CA ALA A 122 -15.48 2.79 -15.91
C ALA A 122 -16.69 2.25 -15.12
N TRP A 123 -17.22 1.10 -15.56
CA TRP A 123 -18.43 0.52 -14.99
C TRP A 123 -18.32 0.15 -13.51
N ARG A 124 -17.10 -0.15 -13.03
CA ARG A 124 -16.81 -0.38 -11.60
C ARG A 124 -17.23 0.78 -10.68
N PHE A 125 -17.44 1.98 -11.22
CA PHE A 125 -17.86 3.15 -10.45
C PHE A 125 -19.34 3.51 -10.63
N ASN A 126 -20.01 2.93 -11.63
CA ASN A 126 -21.41 3.24 -11.96
C ASN A 126 -22.27 1.97 -12.11
N ARG A 127 -22.29 1.36 -13.30
CA ARG A 127 -23.20 0.29 -13.71
C ARG A 127 -23.01 -1.02 -12.94
N TYR A 128 -21.78 -1.32 -12.55
CA TYR A 128 -21.38 -2.56 -11.87
C TYR A 128 -20.55 -2.27 -10.61
N ALA A 129 -20.95 -1.24 -9.84
CA ALA A 129 -20.25 -0.81 -8.64
C ALA A 129 -20.26 -1.85 -7.51
N GLU A 130 -21.27 -2.71 -7.49
CA GLU A 130 -21.38 -3.84 -6.55
C GLU A 130 -20.22 -4.83 -6.70
N ARG A 131 -19.79 -5.14 -7.93
CA ARG A 131 -18.68 -6.07 -8.19
C ARG A 131 -17.33 -5.56 -7.71
N ALA A 132 -17.17 -4.24 -7.63
CA ALA A 132 -15.96 -3.65 -7.08
C ALA A 132 -15.85 -3.86 -5.55
N ARG A 133 -16.98 -4.05 -4.86
CA ARG A 133 -17.03 -4.26 -3.40
C ARG A 133 -16.77 -5.71 -3.02
N GLU A 134 -17.21 -6.66 -3.84
CA GLU A 134 -17.04 -8.11 -3.61
C GLU A 134 -15.56 -8.55 -3.68
N GLY A 135 -14.73 -7.85 -4.44
CA GLY A 135 -13.30 -8.15 -4.60
C GLY A 135 -12.40 -7.69 -3.45
N VAL A 136 -12.93 -6.99 -2.42
CA VAL A 136 -12.16 -6.55 -1.26
C VAL A 136 -12.07 -7.70 -0.25
N SER A 137 -11.16 -8.64 -0.47
CA SER A 137 -10.85 -9.69 0.51
C SER A 137 -10.19 -9.09 1.76
N LYS A 138 -10.66 -9.49 2.94
CA LYS A 138 -10.14 -9.07 4.27
C LYS A 138 -8.62 -9.34 4.33
N ALA A 139 -7.85 -8.34 4.78
CA ALA A 139 -6.40 -8.48 4.97
C ALA A 139 -6.07 -9.70 5.86
N PRO A 140 -4.97 -10.42 5.60
CA PRO A 140 -4.56 -11.51 6.47
C PRO A 140 -4.23 -10.94 7.86
N GLU A 141 -4.88 -11.49 8.89
CA GLU A 141 -4.54 -11.26 10.29
C GLU A 141 -3.04 -11.55 10.47
N ALA A 142 -2.28 -10.54 10.90
CA ALA A 142 -0.85 -10.65 11.12
C ALA A 142 -0.57 -11.89 11.99
N ALA A 143 0.23 -12.81 11.44
CA ALA A 143 0.68 -14.00 12.14
C ALA A 143 1.35 -13.57 13.45
N ALA A 144 0.68 -13.82 14.57
CA ALA A 144 1.24 -13.68 15.90
C ALA A 144 2.35 -14.73 16.04
N THR A 145 3.60 -14.30 15.87
CA THR A 145 4.77 -15.11 16.19
C THR A 145 4.87 -15.21 17.71
N THR A 146 4.33 -16.29 18.29
CA THR A 146 4.67 -16.70 19.65
C THR A 146 6.06 -17.34 19.62
N ASP A 147 7.07 -16.56 19.97
CA ASP A 147 8.42 -17.04 20.30
C ASP A 147 8.36 -17.71 21.69
N GLU A 148 7.92 -18.97 21.74
CA GLU A 148 8.12 -19.82 22.92
C GLU A 148 9.51 -20.43 22.86
N ARG A 149 10.44 -19.82 23.59
CA ARG A 149 11.79 -20.33 23.83
C ARG A 149 11.73 -21.41 24.93
N PRO A 150 12.05 -22.69 24.68
CA PRO A 150 12.03 -23.69 25.73
C PRO A 150 13.21 -23.48 26.69
N GLY A 151 12.88 -23.46 27.99
CA GLY A 151 13.82 -23.25 29.09
C GLY A 151 14.92 -24.31 29.16
N SER A 152 16.15 -23.85 29.38
CA SER A 152 17.31 -24.65 29.68
C SER A 152 17.15 -25.36 31.03
N GLN A 153 16.95 -26.68 31.01
CA GLN A 153 17.16 -27.53 32.19
C GLN A 153 18.66 -27.60 32.47
N GLY A 154 19.05 -27.10 33.65
CA GLY A 154 20.40 -27.17 34.16
C GLY A 154 20.81 -28.61 34.48
N ASP A 155 21.92 -29.01 33.89
CA ASP A 155 22.71 -30.19 34.23
C ASP A 155 23.18 -30.11 35.68
N LYS A 156 22.68 -31.00 36.54
CA LYS A 156 23.24 -31.26 37.87
C LYS A 156 24.03 -32.56 37.78
N GLY A 157 25.29 -32.45 37.42
CA GLY A 157 26.27 -33.52 37.52
C GLY A 157 27.62 -32.99 38.01
N SER A 158 27.83 -32.98 39.33
CA SER A 158 29.12 -33.39 39.92
C SER A 158 28.99 -33.41 41.45
N GLN A 159 29.07 -34.60 42.02
CA GLN A 159 29.35 -34.83 43.43
C GLN A 159 30.87 -34.83 43.66
N ASP A 160 31.22 -34.55 44.91
CA ASP A 160 32.52 -34.18 45.42
C ASP A 160 33.63 -35.26 45.38
N ALA A 161 34.85 -34.73 45.20
CA ALA A 161 36.07 -34.97 45.98
C ALA A 161 36.46 -36.39 46.43
N THR A 162 37.62 -36.81 45.93
CA THR A 162 38.75 -37.23 46.78
C THR A 162 39.99 -36.48 46.32
#